data_AF-A0A6M4BFH4-F1
#
_entry.id   AF-A0A6M4BFH4-F1
#
_cell.length_a   1.000
_cell.length_b   1.000
_cell.length_c   1.000
_cell.angle_alpha   90.00
_cell.angle_beta   90.00
_cell.angle_gamma   90.00
#
_symmetry.space_group_name_H-M   'P 1'
#
loop_
_entity.id
_entity.type
_entity.pdbx_description
1 polymer ?
#
loop_
_entity_poly.entity_id
_entity_poly.type
_entity_poly.pdbx_seq_one_letter_code
_entity_poly.pdbx_strand_id
1 'polypeptide(L)'
;RCNLLWSAPKTLMIGWVDTIRICVIRKRSQIELQTRDVTEYLVDPVYTFQTEYFISGLGPLDDQLVLLGVPKVCDPELGKAQRPVLMVADYKDCEFCELSTDSLNIRGYEEYSCNDYYLDILLEENRFFIV
;
A
#
# COMPACT_ATOMS: atom_id res chain seq x y z
N ARG A 1 10.56 2.23 4.07
CA ARG A 1 9.91 1.54 5.21
C ARG A 1 8.99 0.46 4.63
N CYS A 2 8.65 -0.58 5.39
CA CYS A 2 7.59 -1.52 4.98
C CYS A 2 6.30 -1.10 5.69
N ASN A 3 5.22 -0.89 4.92
CA ASN A 3 3.90 -0.50 5.40
C ASN A 3 3.02 -1.74 5.43
N LEU A 4 2.52 -2.10 6.61
CA LEU A 4 1.72 -3.30 6.84
C LEU A 4 0.39 -2.88 7.46
N LEU A 5 -0.71 -3.30 6.86
CA LEU A 5 -2.05 -2.97 7.34
C LEU A 5 -3.00 -4.14 7.14
N TRP A 6 -3.76 -4.45 8.19
CA TRP A 6 -4.88 -5.38 8.09
C TRP A 6 -6.09 -4.67 7.49
N SER A 7 -6.46 -5.02 6.25
CA SER A 7 -7.69 -4.49 5.62
C SER A 7 -8.93 -5.29 5.99
N ALA A 8 -8.75 -6.54 6.41
CA ALA A 8 -9.78 -7.42 6.92
C ALA A 8 -9.16 -8.46 7.88
N PRO A 9 -9.96 -9.24 8.63
CA PRO A 9 -9.43 -10.19 9.64
C PRO A 9 -8.41 -11.21 9.12
N LYS A 10 -8.40 -11.49 7.81
CA LYS A 10 -7.48 -12.43 7.16
C LYS A 10 -6.79 -11.84 5.93
N THR A 11 -6.88 -10.53 5.72
CA THR A 11 -6.31 -9.86 4.55
C THR A 11 -5.30 -8.82 5.01
N LEU A 12 -4.06 -8.98 4.58
CA LEU A 12 -2.93 -8.12 4.90
C LEU A 12 -2.51 -7.38 3.63
N MET A 13 -2.55 -6.05 3.67
CA MET A 13 -1.97 -5.17 2.66
C MET A 13 -0.51 -4.87 3.04
N ILE A 14 0.38 -4.98 2.06
CA ILE A 14 1.82 -4.77 2.23
C ILE A 14 2.28 -3.78 1.17
N GLY A 15 2.84 -2.65 1.60
CA GLY A 15 3.51 -1.68 0.75
C GLY A 15 5.00 -1.65 1.05
N TRP A 16 5.83 -2.03 0.08
CA TRP A 16 7.28 -2.04 0.24
C TRP A 16 7.97 -1.44 -0.98
N VAL A 17 8.71 -0.34 -0.76
CA VAL A 17 9.33 0.46 -1.81
C VAL A 17 8.25 0.91 -2.78
N ASP A 18 8.07 0.25 -3.91
CA ASP A 18 7.08 0.53 -4.95
C ASP A 18 6.16 -0.64 -5.23
N THR A 19 6.22 -1.67 -4.38
CA THR A 19 5.51 -2.92 -4.56
C THR A 19 4.36 -2.98 -3.57
N ILE A 20 3.15 -3.18 -4.09
CA ILE A 20 1.94 -3.44 -3.32
C ILE A 20 1.69 -4.95 -3.38
N ARG A 21 1.45 -5.59 -2.23
CA ARG A 21 1.00 -6.97 -2.16
C ARG A 21 -0.23 -7.08 -1.27
N ILE A 22 -1.25 -7.75 -1.76
CA ILE A 22 -2.43 -8.10 -0.98
C ILE A 22 -2.36 -9.59 -0.70
N CYS A 23 -2.24 -9.93 0.57
CA CYS A 23 -2.07 -11.29 1.04
C CYS A 23 -3.31 -11.77 1.80
N VAL A 24 -3.71 -13.02 1.59
CA VAL A 24 -4.74 -13.69 2.39
C VAL A 24 -4.10 -14.75 3.26
N ILE A 25 -4.40 -14.72 4.56
CA ILE A 25 -3.99 -15.78 5.48
C ILE A 25 -5.08 -16.84 5.55
N ARG A 26 -4.74 -18.04 5.11
CA ARG A 26 -5.65 -19.20 5.15
C ARG A 26 -5.00 -20.38 5.85
N LYS A 27 -5.85 -21.29 6.33
CA LYS A 27 -5.42 -22.57 6.89
C LYS A 27 -4.98 -23.50 5.75
N ARG A 28 -3.90 -24.25 5.96
CA ARG A 28 -3.43 -25.29 5.04
C ARG A 28 -4.42 -26.43 4.96
N SER A 29 -4.56 -27.00 3.77
CA SER A 29 -5.27 -28.28 3.59
C SER A 29 -4.50 -29.43 4.22
N GLN A 30 -5.19 -30.55 4.48
CA GLN A 30 -4.53 -31.75 5.03
C GLN A 30 -3.40 -32.27 4.13
N ILE A 31 -3.52 -32.09 2.81
CA ILE A 31 -2.50 -32.50 1.84
C ILE A 31 -1.25 -31.61 1.98
N GLU A 32 -1.42 -30.28 2.09
CA GLU A 32 -0.32 -29.33 2.30
C GLU A 32 0.39 -29.54 3.65
N LEU A 33 -0.30 -30.08 4.65
CA LEU A 33 0.27 -30.39 5.98
C LEU A 33 1.07 -31.71 6.00
N GLN A 34 0.87 -32.60 5.03
CA GLN A 34 1.64 -33.85 4.93
C GLN A 34 3.08 -33.62 4.44
N THR A 35 3.33 -32.49 3.79
CA THR A 35 4.65 -32.12 3.28
C THR A 35 5.46 -31.32 4.31
N ARG A 36 6.30 -32.02 5.08
CA ARG A 36 7.24 -31.47 6.10
C ARG A 36 6.57 -30.72 7.26
N ASP A 37 7.39 -30.39 8.26
CA ASP A 37 7.02 -29.66 9.49
C ASP A 37 6.66 -28.19 9.15
N VAL A 38 5.46 -28.00 8.59
CA VAL A 38 4.94 -26.70 8.15
C VAL A 38 3.88 -26.17 9.11
N THR A 39 3.80 -24.83 9.23
CA THR A 39 2.80 -24.17 10.07
C THR A 39 1.37 -24.40 9.56
N GLU A 40 0.40 -24.38 10.47
CA GLU A 40 -1.02 -24.56 10.16
C GLU A 40 -1.58 -23.53 9.17
N TYR A 41 -1.05 -22.30 9.21
CA TYR A 41 -1.46 -21.21 8.34
C TYR A 41 -0.39 -20.87 7.33
N LEU A 42 -0.84 -20.35 6.19
CA LEU A 42 0.00 -19.77 5.17
C LEU A 42 -0.51 -18.42 4.72
N VAL A 43 0.41 -17.66 4.12
CA VAL A 43 0.16 -16.35 3.54
C VAL A 43 0.22 -16.49 2.04
N ASP A 44 -0.92 -16.39 1.36
CA ASP A 44 -0.99 -16.40 -0.10
C ASP A 44 -0.99 -14.97 -0.63
N PRO A 45 -0.01 -14.56 -1.45
CA PRO A 45 -0.08 -13.30 -2.17
C PRO A 45 -1.13 -13.43 -3.28
N VAL A 46 -2.32 -12.86 -3.05
CA VAL A 46 -3.44 -12.92 -4.01
C VAL A 46 -3.22 -11.91 -5.13
N TYR A 47 -2.71 -10.72 -4.77
CA TYR A 47 -2.39 -9.67 -5.72
C TYR A 47 -1.00 -9.10 -5.48
N THR A 48 -0.30 -8.74 -6.55
CA THR A 48 1.01 -8.08 -6.50
C THR A 48 1.13 -7.10 -7.65
N PHE A 49 1.43 -5.84 -7.33
CA PHE A 49 1.53 -4.74 -8.29
C PHE A 49 2.77 -3.92 -8.01
N GLN A 50 3.25 -3.23 -9.04
CA GLN A 50 4.24 -2.15 -8.90
C GLN A 50 3.58 -0.82 -9.26
N THR A 51 4.02 0.23 -8.59
CA THR A 51 3.53 1.59 -8.76
C THR A 51 4.69 2.54 -9.11
N GLU A 52 4.40 3.68 -9.72
CA GLU A 52 5.38 4.73 -10.03
C GLU A 52 5.76 5.60 -8.80
N TYR A 53 5.20 5.27 -7.63
CA TYR A 53 5.46 5.97 -6.37
C TYR A 53 6.27 5.10 -5.39
N PHE A 54 7.11 5.76 -4.59
CA PHE A 54 7.58 5.17 -3.34
C PHE A 54 6.49 5.25 -2.29
N ILE A 55 6.07 4.09 -1.79
CA ILE A 55 4.93 3.90 -0.89
C ILE A 55 5.29 4.40 0.51
N SER A 56 4.51 5.36 0.98
CA SER A 56 4.58 5.93 2.33
C SER A 56 3.45 5.43 3.23
N GLY A 57 2.37 4.90 2.64
CA GLY A 57 1.28 4.24 3.36
C GLY A 57 0.24 3.62 2.42
N LEU A 58 -0.52 2.66 2.94
CA LEU A 58 -1.64 2.02 2.25
C LEU A 58 -2.85 1.95 3.17
N GLY A 59 -4.05 1.92 2.61
CA GLY A 59 -5.31 1.80 3.34
C GLY A 59 -6.43 1.17 2.52
N PRO A 60 -7.38 0.45 3.14
CA PRO A 60 -8.61 0.05 2.44
C PRO A 60 -9.60 1.22 2.39
N LEU A 61 -10.31 1.33 1.27
CA LEU A 61 -11.47 2.21 1.12
C LEU A 61 -12.58 1.37 0.47
N ASP A 62 -13.50 0.85 1.27
CA ASP A 62 -14.50 -0.13 0.84
C ASP A 62 -13.85 -1.30 0.06
N ASP A 63 -14.12 -1.41 -1.25
CA ASP A 63 -13.57 -2.42 -2.13
C ASP A 63 -12.28 -2.00 -2.85
N GLN A 64 -11.84 -0.77 -2.62
CA GLN A 64 -10.69 -0.11 -3.24
C GLN A 64 -9.51 -0.01 -2.27
N LEU A 65 -8.40 0.50 -2.79
CA LEU A 65 -7.19 0.78 -2.03
C LEU A 65 -6.85 2.26 -2.11
N VAL A 66 -6.41 2.82 -0.99
CA VAL A 66 -5.79 4.13 -0.87
C VAL A 66 -4.28 3.97 -0.76
N LEU A 67 -3.53 4.76 -1.52
CA LEU A 67 -2.08 4.82 -1.49
C LEU A 67 -1.64 6.25 -1.18
N LEU A 68 -0.76 6.38 -0.19
CA LEU A 68 0.06 7.58 0.00
C LEU A 68 1.45 7.29 -0.56
N GLY A 69 1.90 8.09 -1.52
CA GLY A 69 3.16 7.85 -2.21
C GLY A 69 3.91 9.12 -2.57
N VAL A 70 5.22 9.00 -2.79
CA VAL A 70 6.06 10.08 -3.33
C VAL A 70 6.52 9.66 -4.72
N PRO A 71 6.41 10.51 -5.76
CA PRO A 71 6.89 10.18 -7.10
C PRO A 71 8.37 9.73 -7.08
N LYS A 72 8.69 8.66 -7.80
CA LYS A 72 10.08 8.15 -7.88
C LYS A 72 11.03 9.13 -8.56
N VAL A 73 10.51 9.88 -9.53
CA VAL A 73 11.28 10.84 -10.31
C VAL A 73 11.25 12.18 -9.59
N CYS A 74 12.41 12.83 -9.45
CA CYS A 74 12.48 14.19 -8.92
C CYS A 74 11.94 15.23 -9.91
N ASP A 75 11.63 16.43 -9.41
CA ASP A 75 11.34 17.58 -10.25
C ASP A 75 12.52 17.83 -11.22
N PRO A 76 12.28 17.88 -12.54
CA PRO A 76 13.36 17.96 -13.52
C PRO A 76 14.07 19.31 -13.54
N GLU A 77 13.44 20.39 -13.07
CA GLU A 77 14.01 21.74 -13.06
C GLU A 77 14.79 21.99 -11.76
N LEU A 78 14.23 21.57 -10.62
CA LEU A 78 14.77 21.83 -9.29
C LEU A 78 15.66 20.69 -8.78
N GLY A 79 15.53 19.48 -9.33
CA GLY A 79 16.24 18.28 -8.88
C GLY A 79 15.82 17.79 -7.49
N LYS A 80 14.67 18.26 -6.99
CA LYS A 80 14.16 17.96 -5.64
C LYS A 80 12.97 17.00 -5.67
N ALA A 81 12.58 16.48 -4.51
CA ALA A 81 11.40 15.63 -4.39
C ALA A 81 10.15 16.36 -4.91
N GLN A 82 9.25 15.61 -5.56
CA GLN A 82 7.94 16.10 -5.98
C GLN A 82 6.92 15.97 -4.83
N ARG A 83 5.75 16.60 -5.00
CA ARG A 83 4.68 16.54 -3.99
C ARG A 83 4.25 15.09 -3.77
N PRO A 84 4.03 14.66 -2.51
CA PRO A 84 3.41 13.38 -2.25
C PRO A 84 1.98 13.38 -2.82
N VAL A 85 1.51 12.20 -3.19
CA VAL A 85 0.18 11.98 -3.76
C VAL A 85 -0.64 11.09 -2.86
N LEU A 86 -1.95 11.35 -2.83
CA LEU A 86 -2.95 10.44 -2.32
C LEU A 86 -3.72 9.89 -3.52
N MET A 87 -3.71 8.57 -3.68
CA MET A 87 -4.32 7.87 -4.81
C MET A 87 -5.36 6.88 -4.29
N VAL A 88 -6.49 6.79 -4.99
CA VAL A 88 -7.47 5.72 -4.86
C VAL A 88 -7.40 4.84 -6.10
N ALA A 89 -7.32 3.53 -5.92
CA ALA A 89 -7.21 2.57 -7.00
C ALA A 89 -8.11 1.36 -6.78
N ASP A 90 -8.67 0.86 -7.87
CA ASP A 90 -9.18 -0.50 -7.92
C ASP A 90 -8.01 -1.47 -8.08
N TYR A 91 -8.10 -2.63 -7.45
CA TYR A 91 -7.03 -3.63 -7.46
C TYR A 91 -7.55 -5.06 -7.61
N LYS A 92 -8.86 -5.23 -7.58
CA LYS A 92 -9.51 -6.52 -7.81
C LYS A 92 -9.45 -6.81 -9.31
N ASP A 93 -9.52 -8.08 -9.69
CA ASP A 93 -9.32 -8.56 -11.06
C ASP A 93 -7.89 -8.50 -11.62
N CYS A 94 -6.88 -8.45 -10.73
CA CYS A 94 -5.45 -8.52 -11.09
C CYS A 94 -4.93 -7.34 -11.92
N GLU A 95 -5.65 -6.23 -11.96
CA GLU A 95 -5.18 -4.95 -12.51
C GLU A 95 -5.18 -3.89 -11.42
N PHE A 96 -4.13 -3.07 -11.38
CA PHE A 96 -4.08 -1.90 -10.50
C PHE A 96 -4.52 -0.68 -11.31
N CYS A 97 -5.79 -0.31 -11.14
CA CYS A 97 -6.45 0.74 -11.92
C CYS A 97 -6.62 2.00 -11.07
N GLU A 98 -5.90 3.06 -11.41
CA GLU A 98 -6.05 4.37 -10.78
C GLU A 98 -7.46 4.93 -11.03
N LEU A 99 -8.17 5.28 -9.97
CA LEU A 99 -9.50 5.90 -10.02
C LEU A 99 -9.45 7.39 -9.74
N SER A 100 -8.56 7.81 -8.85
CA SER A 100 -8.38 9.21 -8.47
C SER A 100 -6.98 9.42 -7.89
N THR A 101 -6.35 10.55 -8.19
CA THR A 101 -5.06 10.94 -7.63
C THR A 101 -5.01 12.43 -7.39
N ASP A 102 -4.63 12.81 -6.18
CA ASP A 102 -4.44 14.20 -5.79
C ASP A 102 -3.02 14.43 -5.27
N SER A 103 -2.38 15.50 -5.76
CA SER A 103 -1.11 15.98 -5.22
C SER A 103 -1.35 16.78 -3.95
N LEU A 104 -0.59 16.48 -2.90
CA LEU A 104 -0.77 17.09 -1.58
C LEU A 104 0.07 18.35 -1.44
N ASN A 105 -0.55 19.40 -0.90
CA ASN A 105 0.08 20.71 -0.71
C ASN A 105 0.76 20.80 0.67
N ILE A 106 1.76 19.96 0.92
CA ILE A 106 2.54 19.97 2.17
C ILE A 106 3.67 20.99 2.06
N ARG A 107 3.77 21.90 3.03
CA ARG A 107 4.82 22.93 3.03
C ARG A 107 6.18 22.29 3.22
N GLY A 108 7.13 22.59 2.32
CA GLY A 108 8.51 22.07 2.40
C GLY A 108 8.66 20.62 1.93
N TYR A 109 7.69 20.11 1.15
CA TYR A 109 7.69 18.73 0.64
C TYR A 109 9.00 18.35 -0.07
N GLU A 110 9.69 19.33 -0.64
CA GLU A 110 10.94 19.17 -1.38
C GLU A 110 12.10 18.65 -0.51
N GLU A 111 12.02 18.83 0.81
CA GLU A 111 13.02 18.39 1.79
C GLU A 111 12.67 17.06 2.47
N TYR A 112 11.54 16.45 2.10
CA TYR A 112 11.04 15.20 2.67
C TYR A 112 11.14 14.04 1.67
N SER A 113 11.23 12.83 2.21
CA SER A 113 11.25 11.56 1.49
C SER A 113 10.00 10.72 1.80
N CYS A 114 9.83 9.61 1.08
CA CYS A 114 8.73 8.67 1.32
C CYS A 114 8.70 8.06 2.74
N ASN A 115 9.79 8.15 3.51
CA ASN A 115 9.81 7.63 4.89
C ASN A 115 9.36 8.67 5.92
N ASP A 116 9.24 9.93 5.51
CA ASP A 116 8.84 11.06 6.37
C ASP A 116 7.33 11.24 6.41
N TYR A 117 6.61 10.64 5.46
CA TYR A 117 5.15 10.62 5.44
C TYR A 117 4.61 9.29 5.95
N TYR A 118 3.47 9.34 6.63
CA TYR A 118 2.76 8.15 7.07
C TYR A 118 1.25 8.34 6.92
N LEU A 119 0.58 7.30 6.44
CA LEU A 119 -0.87 7.25 6.31
C LEU A 119 -1.45 6.52 7.53
N ASP A 120 -2.24 7.23 8.32
CA ASP A 120 -3.02 6.67 9.41
C ASP A 120 -4.51 6.66 9.04
N ILE A 121 -5.27 5.74 9.64
CA ILE A 121 -6.62 5.42 9.19
C ILE A 121 -7.52 5.15 10.38
N LEU A 122 -8.65 5.86 10.40
CA LEU A 122 -9.75 5.58 11.30
C LEU A 122 -10.88 4.93 10.49
N LEU A 123 -10.79 3.59 10.39
CA LEU A 123 -11.65 2.77 9.53
C LEU A 123 -13.14 2.95 9.84
N GLU A 124 -13.51 3.06 11.12
CA GLU A 124 -14.89 3.23 11.57
C GLU A 124 -15.54 4.52 11.04
N GLU A 125 -14.72 5.52 10.72
CA GLU A 125 -15.18 6.84 10.26
C GLU A 125 -14.82 7.11 8.80
N ASN A 126 -14.23 6.12 8.10
CA ASN A 126 -13.67 6.26 6.76
C ASN A 126 -12.80 7.51 6.59
N ARG A 127 -11.92 7.77 7.56
CA ARG A 127 -11.03 8.94 7.58
C ARG A 127 -9.57 8.53 7.48
N PHE A 128 -8.84 9.26 6.66
CA PHE A 128 -7.40 9.11 6.44
C PHE A 128 -6.67 10.35 6.95
N PHE A 129 -5.55 10.14 7.63
CA PHE A 129 -4.70 11.20 8.14
C PHE A 129 -3.30 11.03 7.57
N ILE A 130 -2.72 12.12 7.09
CA ILE A 130 -1.31 12.17 6.71
C ILE A 130 -0.59 12.87 7.85
N VAL A 131 0.38 12.19 8.42
CA VAL A 131 1.11 12.64 9.60
C VAL A 131 2.61 12.68 9.28
#